data_AF-A0A2K6EU87-F1
#
_entry.id   AF-A0A2K6EU87-F1
#
_cell.length_a   1.000
_cell.length_b   1.000
_cell.length_c   1.000
_cell.angle_alpha   90.00
_cell.angle_beta   90.00
_cell.angle_gamma   90.00
#
_symmetry.space_group_name_H-M   'P 1'
#
loop_
_entity.id
_entity.type
_entity.pdbx_description
1 polymer ?
#
loop_
_entity_poly.entity_id
_entity_poly.type
_entity_poly.pdbx_seq_one_letter_code
_entity_poly.pdbx_strand_id
1 'polypeptide(L)'
;MNGVNDPPLFIKDIKPGLKNLNVVFIVLEIGRVTKTKDGHEVRSCKVADKTGSITISVWDEIGSLIQPGDIIRLTRGYASMWKGCLTLYTGRGGELQKIGEFCMVYSEVPNFSEPNPDYRGQQNKG
;
A
#
# COMPACT_ATOMS: atom_id res chain seq x y z
N MET A 1 -3.59 11.20 -16.84
CA MET A 1 -4.61 10.36 -16.16
C MET A 1 -4.03 8.96 -16.16
N ASN A 2 -3.73 8.38 -14.99
CA ASN A 2 -3.09 7.05 -14.95
C ASN A 2 -4.18 5.97 -15.01
N GLY A 3 -4.44 5.44 -16.20
CA GLY A 3 -5.36 4.34 -16.45
C GLY A 3 -4.71 2.96 -16.29
N VAL A 4 -5.51 1.90 -16.41
CA VAL A 4 -5.06 0.49 -16.37
C VAL A 4 -3.99 0.19 -17.44
N ASN A 5 -3.93 1.00 -18.50
CA ASN A 5 -2.99 0.86 -19.61
C ASN A 5 -1.63 1.53 -19.37
N ASP A 6 -1.50 2.36 -18.34
CA ASP A 6 -0.21 2.98 -18.01
C ASP A 6 0.69 1.99 -17.27
N PRO A 7 2.01 2.03 -17.51
CA PRO A 7 2.94 1.17 -16.79
C PRO A 7 2.85 1.43 -15.28
N PRO A 8 2.81 0.37 -14.44
CA PRO A 8 2.79 0.54 -12.99
C PRO A 8 4.05 1.26 -12.49
N LEU A 9 3.87 2.14 -11.50
CA LEU A 9 4.96 2.77 -10.75
C LEU A 9 5.59 1.75 -9.80
N PHE A 10 6.93 1.77 -9.71
CA PHE A 10 7.65 0.96 -8.74
C PHE A 10 7.57 1.54 -7.33
N ILE A 11 7.62 0.67 -6.33
CA ILE A 11 7.55 1.02 -4.92
C ILE A 11 8.63 2.03 -4.53
N LYS A 12 9.87 1.89 -5.03
CA LYS A 12 10.97 2.82 -4.73
C LYS A 12 10.70 4.28 -5.11
N ASP A 13 9.82 4.49 -6.08
CA ASP A 13 9.51 5.81 -6.65
C ASP A 13 8.32 6.47 -5.92
N ILE A 14 7.70 5.78 -4.97
CA ILE A 14 6.59 6.29 -4.17
C ILE A 14 7.12 7.26 -3.11
N LYS A 15 6.47 8.44 -3.01
CA LYS A 15 6.78 9.50 -2.04
C LYS A 15 5.49 9.95 -1.33
N PRO A 16 5.59 10.50 -0.11
CA PRO A 16 4.44 11.06 0.59
C PRO A 16 3.71 12.10 -0.27
N GLY A 17 2.37 12.06 -0.28
CA GLY A 17 1.51 13.02 -0.98
C GLY A 17 1.21 12.69 -2.44
N LEU A 18 1.85 11.68 -3.04
CA LEU A 18 1.52 11.22 -4.39
C LEU A 18 0.11 10.62 -4.44
N LYS A 19 -0.61 10.90 -5.52
CA LYS A 19 -2.00 10.47 -5.78
C LYS A 19 -2.08 9.87 -7.18
N ASN A 20 -3.22 9.23 -7.49
CA ASN A 20 -3.46 8.56 -8.78
C ASN A 20 -2.37 7.52 -9.10
N LEU A 21 -1.91 6.82 -8.06
CA LEU A 21 -0.90 5.78 -8.18
C LEU A 21 -1.50 4.53 -8.85
N ASN A 22 -0.76 3.96 -9.79
CA ASN A 22 -0.97 2.64 -10.34
C ASN A 22 0.25 1.80 -9.93
N VAL A 23 0.06 0.77 -9.10
CA VAL A 23 1.16 -0.02 -8.52
C VAL A 23 0.77 -1.49 -8.58
N VAL A 24 1.71 -2.36 -8.95
CA VAL A 24 1.55 -3.81 -8.87
C VAL A 24 2.53 -4.33 -7.84
N PHE A 25 2.04 -5.15 -6.92
CA PHE A 25 2.84 -5.70 -5.83
C PHE A 25 2.36 -7.11 -5.46
N ILE A 26 3.24 -7.86 -4.81
CA ILE A 26 2.90 -9.10 -4.12
C ILE A 26 2.70 -8.85 -2.63
N VAL A 27 1.71 -9.50 -2.03
CA VAL A 27 1.44 -9.44 -0.59
C VAL A 27 2.38 -10.39 0.14
N LEU A 28 3.13 -9.87 1.11
CA LEU A 28 4.07 -10.67 1.91
C LEU A 28 3.47 -11.06 3.26
N GLU A 29 2.90 -10.09 3.97
CA GLU A 29 2.39 -10.29 5.33
C GLU A 29 1.09 -9.52 5.51
N ILE A 30 0.16 -10.12 6.27
CA ILE A 30 -1.08 -9.48 6.70
C ILE A 30 -0.97 -9.21 8.20
N GLY A 31 -0.99 -7.94 8.56
CA GLY A 31 -0.98 -7.51 9.95
C GLY A 31 -2.31 -7.74 10.67
N ARG A 32 -2.31 -7.43 11.97
CA ARG A 32 -3.52 -7.56 12.80
C ARG A 32 -4.63 -6.64 12.32
N VAL A 33 -5.87 -7.10 12.45
CA VAL A 33 -7.06 -6.29 12.25
C VAL A 33 -7.16 -5.25 13.36
N THR A 34 -7.39 -4.01 12.98
CA THR A 34 -7.74 -2.92 13.90
C THR A 34 -9.13 -2.41 13.55
N LYS A 35 -9.90 -1.93 14.53
CA LYS A 35 -11.18 -1.27 14.29
C LYS A 35 -11.07 0.22 14.54
N THR A 36 -11.60 1.02 13.63
CA THR A 36 -11.78 2.45 13.83
C THR A 36 -12.96 2.72 14.76
N LYS A 37 -13.09 3.98 15.24
CA LYS A 37 -14.17 4.36 16.17
C LYS A 37 -15.58 4.21 15.59
N ASP A 38 -15.68 4.37 14.27
CA ASP A 38 -16.89 4.21 13.46
C ASP A 38 -17.12 2.76 12.99
N GLY A 39 -16.26 1.81 13.40
CA GLY A 39 -16.50 0.38 13.25
C GLY A 39 -15.87 -0.27 12.02
N HIS A 40 -15.17 0.49 11.17
CA HIS A 40 -14.46 -0.06 10.00
C HIS A 40 -13.26 -0.89 10.41
N GLU A 41 -13.05 -1.99 9.71
CA GLU A 41 -11.88 -2.85 9.91
C GLU A 41 -10.73 -2.39 9.03
N VAL A 42 -9.52 -2.33 9.58
CA VAL A 42 -8.31 -1.94 8.85
C VAL A 42 -7.20 -2.93 9.11
N ARG A 43 -6.59 -3.44 8.04
CA ARG A 43 -5.41 -4.31 8.07
C ARG A 43 -4.23 -3.58 7.44
N SER A 44 -3.11 -3.54 8.14
CA SER A 44 -1.83 -3.11 7.58
C SER A 44 -1.13 -4.33 6.99
N CYS A 45 -0.88 -4.31 5.67
CA CYS A 45 -0.22 -5.41 4.98
C CYS A 45 1.16 -4.95 4.47
N LYS A 46 2.16 -5.82 4.58
CA LYS A 46 3.46 -5.62 3.94
C LYS A 46 3.36 -6.14 2.50
N VAL A 47 3.68 -5.29 1.54
CA VAL A 47 3.66 -5.62 0.11
C VAL A 47 4.97 -5.25 -0.54
N ALA A 48 5.34 -5.90 -1.64
CA ALA A 48 6.62 -5.68 -2.28
C ALA A 48 6.56 -5.82 -3.80
N ASP A 49 7.56 -5.22 -4.44
CA ASP A 49 7.94 -5.45 -5.83
C ASP A 49 9.45 -5.66 -5.89
N LYS A 50 10.03 -5.79 -7.08
CA LYS A 50 11.48 -6.00 -7.24
C LYS A 50 12.37 -4.88 -6.67
N THR A 51 11.80 -3.74 -6.29
CA THR A 51 12.51 -2.53 -5.86
C THR A 51 12.48 -2.28 -4.36
N GLY A 52 11.67 -3.03 -3.60
CA GLY A 52 11.58 -2.95 -2.15
C GLY A 52 10.16 -3.22 -1.63
N SER A 53 9.95 -3.02 -0.34
CA SER A 53 8.65 -3.21 0.31
C SER A 53 8.05 -1.92 0.84
N ILE A 54 6.73 -1.90 0.99
CA ILE A 54 5.96 -0.82 1.59
C ILE A 54 4.73 -1.40 2.30
N THR A 55 4.20 -0.66 3.27
CA THR A 55 2.95 -0.95 3.95
C THR A 55 1.78 -0.39 3.17
N ILE A 56 0.73 -1.17 3.00
CA ILE A 56 -0.58 -0.71 2.52
C ILE A 56 -1.63 -0.90 3.63
N SER A 57 -2.53 0.07 3.80
CA SER A 57 -3.70 -0.08 4.66
C SER A 57 -4.93 -0.43 3.84
N VAL A 58 -5.50 -1.59 4.13
CA VAL A 58 -6.66 -2.14 3.41
C VAL A 58 -7.86 -2.19 4.36
N TRP A 59 -9.01 -1.77 3.84
CA TRP A 59 -10.22 -1.54 4.62
C TRP A 59 -11.25 -2.64 4.37
N ASP A 60 -12.01 -2.93 5.43
CA ASP A 60 -13.24 -3.72 5.44
C ASP A 60 -13.12 -5.07 4.71
N GLU A 61 -14.13 -5.43 3.92
CA GLU A 61 -14.25 -6.71 3.22
C GLU A 61 -13.05 -6.98 2.30
N ILE A 62 -12.53 -5.97 1.60
CA ILE A 62 -11.35 -6.15 0.75
C ILE A 62 -10.16 -6.61 1.59
N GLY A 63 -10.00 -6.06 2.81
CA GLY A 63 -8.97 -6.50 3.74
C GLY A 63 -9.13 -7.96 4.16
N SER A 64 -10.36 -8.46 4.26
CA SER A 64 -10.64 -9.84 4.66
C SER A 64 -10.30 -10.87 3.57
N LEU A 65 -10.38 -10.47 2.30
CA LEU A 65 -10.17 -11.34 1.13
C LEU A 65 -8.70 -11.52 0.74
N ILE A 66 -7.84 -10.53 1.01
CA ILE A 66 -6.41 -10.58 0.65
C ILE A 66 -5.69 -11.71 1.40
N GLN A 67 -4.79 -12.41 0.70
CA GLN A 67 -3.92 -13.45 1.24
C GLN A 67 -2.43 -13.18 0.93
N PRO A 68 -1.49 -13.67 1.76
CA PRO A 68 -0.08 -13.70 1.38
C PRO A 68 0.13 -14.46 0.07
N GLY A 69 1.01 -13.94 -0.79
CA GLY A 69 1.27 -14.47 -2.12
C GLY A 69 0.39 -13.88 -3.22
N ASP A 70 -0.70 -13.18 -2.89
CA ASP A 70 -1.53 -12.51 -3.89
C ASP A 70 -0.74 -11.43 -4.64
N ILE A 71 -0.87 -11.41 -5.97
CA ILE A 71 -0.37 -10.32 -6.82
C ILE A 71 -1.54 -9.39 -7.09
N ILE A 72 -1.43 -8.15 -6.62
CA ILE A 72 -2.51 -7.18 -6.64
C ILE A 72 -2.07 -5.94 -7.42
N ARG A 73 -2.97 -5.45 -8.28
CA ARG A 73 -2.88 -4.12 -8.88
C ARG A 73 -3.72 -3.14 -8.06
N LEU A 74 -3.07 -2.12 -7.53
CA LEU A 74 -3.71 -0.94 -6.97
C LEU A 74 -3.86 0.11 -8.08
N THR A 75 -5.07 0.58 -8.35
CA THR A 75 -5.30 1.74 -9.21
C THR A 75 -5.89 2.91 -8.43
N ARG A 76 -5.55 4.13 -8.88
CA ARG A 76 -5.91 5.39 -8.21
C ARG A 76 -5.57 5.40 -6.71
N GLY A 77 -4.47 4.74 -6.36
CA GLY A 77 -3.93 4.76 -5.01
C GLY A 77 -3.36 6.12 -4.64
N TYR A 78 -3.06 6.28 -3.35
CA TYR A 78 -2.28 7.40 -2.85
C TYR A 78 -1.34 6.96 -1.74
N ALA A 79 -0.31 7.75 -1.49
CA ALA A 79 0.65 7.51 -0.43
C ALA A 79 0.63 8.66 0.59
N SER A 80 0.61 8.33 1.87
CA SER A 80 0.62 9.30 2.97
C SER A 80 1.44 8.80 4.15
N MET A 81 1.82 9.70 5.04
CA MET A 81 2.47 9.33 6.30
C MET A 81 1.44 8.93 7.35
N TRP A 82 1.66 7.78 7.99
CA TRP A 82 0.87 7.33 9.13
C TRP A 82 1.79 6.86 10.25
N LYS A 83 1.70 7.51 11.42
CA LYS A 83 2.56 7.26 12.58
C LYS A 83 4.07 7.21 12.23
N GLY A 84 4.49 8.05 11.27
CA GLY A 84 5.88 8.12 10.81
C GLY A 84 6.27 7.14 9.71
N CYS A 85 5.35 6.27 9.26
CA CYS A 85 5.56 5.30 8.18
C CYS A 85 4.90 5.77 6.88
N LEU A 86 5.62 5.75 5.76
CA LEU A 86 5.02 5.94 4.43
C LEU A 86 4.09 4.76 4.15
N THR A 87 2.82 5.04 3.89
CA THR A 87 1.77 4.01 3.77
C THR A 87 0.94 4.25 2.52
N LEU A 88 0.63 3.17 1.80
CA LEU A 88 -0.28 3.18 0.66
C LEU A 88 -1.74 3.00 1.08
N TYR A 89 -2.62 3.58 0.28
CA TYR A 89 -4.05 3.55 0.46
C TYR A 89 -4.78 3.50 -0.88
N THR A 90 -5.97 2.91 -0.89
CA THR A 90 -6.90 3.00 -2.02
C THR A 90 -7.55 4.37 -2.05
N GLY A 91 -7.39 5.12 -3.15
CA GLY A 91 -8.01 6.43 -3.31
C GLY A 91 -9.47 6.37 -3.73
N ARG A 92 -10.11 7.55 -3.81
CA ARG A 92 -11.52 7.65 -4.25
C ARG A 92 -11.68 7.10 -5.65
N GLY A 93 -12.57 6.11 -5.80
CA GLY A 93 -12.82 5.42 -7.06
C GLY A 93 -11.64 4.59 -7.55
N GLY A 94 -10.68 4.28 -6.68
CA GLY A 94 -9.63 3.30 -6.90
C GLY A 94 -10.04 1.90 -6.45
N GLU A 95 -9.22 0.92 -6.79
CA GLU A 95 -9.50 -0.49 -6.58
C GLU A 95 -8.22 -1.27 -6.28
N LEU A 96 -8.40 -2.40 -5.60
CA LEU A 96 -7.40 -3.44 -5.45
C LEU A 96 -7.90 -4.66 -6.23
N GLN A 97 -7.21 -4.99 -7.32
CA GLN A 97 -7.56 -6.11 -8.17
C GLN A 97 -6.51 -7.21 -8.04
N LYS A 98 -6.91 -8.40 -7.59
CA LYS A 98 -6.04 -9.59 -7.69
C LYS A 98 -5.87 -9.96 -9.16
N ILE A 99 -4.63 -10.04 -9.61
CA ILE A 99 -4.26 -10.34 -11.01
C ILE A 99 -3.37 -11.59 -11.13
N GLY A 100 -3.00 -12.21 -10.02
CA GLY A 100 -2.19 -13.44 -9.99
C GLY A 100 -1.79 -13.82 -8.56
N GLU A 101 -0.87 -14.78 -8.44
CA GLU A 101 -0.32 -15.26 -7.17
C GLU A 101 1.08 -15.90 -7.35
N PHE A 102 1.89 -15.89 -6.29
CA PHE A 102 3.20 -16.57 -6.08
C PHE A 102 4.37 -16.24 -7.02
N CYS A 103 4.16 -15.96 -8.31
CA CYS A 103 5.23 -15.93 -9.32
C CYS A 103 5.89 -14.56 -9.53
N MET A 104 5.64 -13.57 -8.66
CA MET A 104 6.23 -12.23 -8.80
C MET A 104 7.60 -12.16 -8.11
N VAL A 105 8.63 -11.70 -8.84
CA VAL A 105 9.93 -11.39 -8.23
C VAL A 105 9.81 -10.12 -7.38
N TYR A 106 10.27 -10.19 -6.14
CA TYR A 106 10.23 -9.09 -5.18
C TYR A 106 11.52 -8.94 -4.37
N SER A 107 11.70 -7.78 -3.76
CA SER A 107 12.69 -7.51 -2.73
C SER A 107 12.00 -6.98 -1.48
N GLU A 108 12.32 -7.52 -0.31
CA GLU A 108 11.82 -6.98 0.96
C GLU A 108 12.56 -5.70 1.39
N VAL A 109 13.72 -5.41 0.79
CA VAL A 109 14.58 -4.29 1.16
C VAL A 109 14.85 -3.36 -0.03
N PRO A 110 14.93 -2.04 0.21
CA PRO A 110 14.63 -1.38 1.48
C PRO A 110 13.12 -1.41 1.80
N ASN A 111 12.78 -1.32 3.08
CA ASN A 111 11.41 -1.14 3.53
C ASN A 111 11.09 0.35 3.61
N PHE A 112 10.34 0.86 2.64
CA PHE A 112 9.99 2.28 2.53
C PHE A 112 9.02 2.76 3.62
N SER A 113 8.45 1.85 4.40
CA SER A 113 7.60 2.18 5.56
C SER A 113 8.34 2.18 6.88
N GLU A 114 9.66 1.98 6.90
CA GLU A 114 10.45 2.18 8.11
C GLU A 114 10.24 3.61 8.64
N PRO A 115 10.05 3.80 9.96
CA PRO A 115 9.85 5.12 10.52
C PRO A 115 11.05 6.02 10.23
N ASN A 116 10.86 7.06 9.41
CA ASN A 116 11.89 8.05 9.18
C ASN A 116 11.70 9.23 10.16
N PRO A 117 12.71 9.56 11.00
CA PRO A 117 12.69 10.70 11.92
C PRO A 117 12.28 12.03 11.27
N ASP A 118 12.63 12.25 10.00
CA ASP A 118 12.38 13.49 9.27
C ASP A 118 10.88 13.79 9.09
N TYR A 119 10.02 12.75 9.10
CA TYR A 119 8.58 12.91 8.89
C TYR A 119 7.76 13.04 10.18
N ARG A 120 8.39 12.95 11.36
CA ARG A 120 7.68 13.08 12.66
C ARG A 120 6.99 14.45 12.83
N GLY A 121 7.45 15.48 12.13
CA GLY A 121 6.93 16.86 12.24
C GLY A 121 5.67 17.19 11.40
N GLN A 122 5.25 16.31 10.48
CA GLN A 122 4.09 16.60 9.60
C GLN A 122 2.73 16.18 10.19
N GLN A 123 2.72 15.64 11.42
CA GLN A 123 1.53 15.04 12.04
C GLN A 123 0.49 16.06 12.57
N ASN A 124 0.78 17.37 12.52
CA ASN A 124 -0.02 18.43 13.17
C ASN A 124 -0.82 19.35 12.22
N LYS A 125 -1.27 18.86 11.05
CA LYS A 125 -2.21 19.63 10.21
C LYS A 125 -3.40 18.77 9.82
N GLY A 126 -4.36 18.68 10.73
CA GLY A 126 -5.71 18.16 10.54
C GLY A 126 -6.61 18.78 11.59
#